data_AF-A0AA88CYX6-F1
#
_entry.id   AF-A0AA88CYX6-F1
#
_cell.length_a   1.000
_cell.length_b   1.000
_cell.length_c   1.000
_cell.angle_alpha   90.00
_cell.angle_beta   90.00
_cell.angle_gamma   90.00
#
_symmetry.space_group_name_H-M   'P 1'
#
loop_
_entity.id
_entity.type
_entity.pdbx_description
1 polymer ?
#
loop_
_entity_poly.entity_id
_entity_poly.type
_entity_poly.pdbx_seq_one_letter_code
_entity_poly.pdbx_strand_id
1 'polypeptide(L)'
;MGLTDHSGLGDALWFELGEELGRFSINEFCLITCMKYVGSTHLRLVESRLISRYFSPLKGVSRENLELQMSNANFDNDDDAVKLSLVDIIFCIPLSNASSVKIDLKFFALADNLDAFNDFPWDVLS
;
A
#
# COMPACT_ATOMS: atom_id res chain seq x y z
N MET A 1 8.71 -6.86 12.05
CA MET A 1 8.48 -7.58 10.79
C MET A 1 9.71 -7.38 9.94
N GLY A 2 10.57 -8.41 9.85
CA GLY A 2 11.76 -8.38 9.01
C GLY A 2 11.42 -9.04 7.68
N LEU A 3 11.68 -8.34 6.58
CA LEU A 3 11.67 -8.96 5.25
C LEU A 3 13.11 -9.38 4.98
N THR A 4 13.38 -10.68 5.10
CA THR A 4 14.67 -11.27 4.81
C THR A 4 14.71 -11.63 3.31
N ASP A 5 15.81 -11.31 2.62
CA ASP A 5 15.95 -11.56 1.18
C ASP A 5 16.09 -13.07 0.91
N HIS A 6 15.06 -13.64 0.30
CA HIS A 6 14.96 -15.06 -0.07
C HIS A 6 14.94 -15.26 -1.59
N SER A 7 15.47 -14.31 -2.37
CA SER A 7 15.48 -14.30 -3.85
C SER A 7 16.06 -15.56 -4.52
N GLY A 8 16.72 -16.45 -3.78
CA GLY A 8 17.15 -17.77 -4.26
C GLY A 8 16.07 -18.87 -4.27
N LEU A 9 14.88 -18.64 -3.71
CA LEU A 9 13.85 -19.67 -3.46
C LEU A 9 12.62 -19.60 -4.40
N GLY A 10 12.66 -18.76 -5.44
CA GLY A 10 11.60 -18.58 -6.44
C GLY A 10 10.58 -17.48 -6.10
N ASP A 11 9.67 -17.19 -7.04
CA ASP A 11 8.68 -16.10 -6.96
C ASP A 11 7.60 -16.39 -5.90
N ALA A 12 7.88 -16.04 -4.65
CA ALA A 12 6.98 -16.20 -3.51
C ALA A 12 7.25 -15.15 -2.44
N LEU A 13 6.21 -14.78 -1.69
CA LEU A 13 6.34 -13.95 -0.50
C LEU A 13 6.79 -14.83 0.67
N TRP A 14 7.91 -14.49 1.26
CA TRP A 14 8.47 -15.15 2.43
C TRP A 14 8.37 -14.23 3.65
N PHE A 15 8.01 -14.77 4.80
CA PHE A 15 7.85 -14.00 6.03
C PHE A 15 8.12 -14.87 7.25
N GLU A 16 8.70 -14.26 8.28
CA GLU A 16 9.02 -14.94 9.55
C GLU A 16 7.89 -14.75 10.57
N LEU A 17 7.41 -15.84 11.16
CA LEU A 17 6.46 -15.87 12.27
C LEU A 17 7.11 -16.56 13.48
N GLY A 18 7.76 -15.76 14.33
CA GLY A 18 8.57 -16.30 15.42
C GLY A 18 9.86 -16.90 14.86
N GLU A 19 10.10 -18.20 15.10
CA GLU A 19 11.24 -18.94 14.55
C GLU A 19 10.89 -19.73 13.26
N GLU A 20 9.63 -19.64 12.81
CA GLU A 20 9.14 -20.36 11.64
C GLU A 20 9.17 -19.47 10.38
N LEU A 21 9.61 -20.05 9.27
CA LEU A 21 9.61 -19.40 7.96
C LEU A 21 8.36 -19.81 7.16
N GLY A 22 7.46 -18.87 6.94
CA GLY A 22 6.27 -19.04 6.11
C GLY A 22 6.50 -18.66 4.65
N ARG A 23 5.72 -19.29 3.75
CA ARG A 23 5.70 -18.95 2.32
C ARG A 23 4.27 -18.83 1.82
N PHE A 24 3.99 -17.76 1.08
CA PHE A 24 2.85 -17.68 0.17
C PHE A 24 3.33 -17.59 -1.26
N SER A 25 2.83 -18.46 -2.13
CA SER A 25 2.86 -18.18 -3.57
C SER A 25 2.08 -16.91 -3.87
N ILE A 26 2.34 -16.30 -5.03
CA ILE A 26 1.59 -15.11 -5.46
C ILE A 26 0.08 -15.38 -5.52
N ASN A 27 -0.34 -16.59 -5.89
CA ASN A 27 -1.74 -16.99 -5.90
C ASN A 27 -2.35 -17.04 -4.48
N GLU A 28 -1.61 -17.56 -3.51
CA GLU A 28 -2.05 -17.61 -2.10
C GLU A 28 -2.10 -16.20 -1.50
N PHE A 29 -1.12 -15.35 -1.82
CA PHE A 29 -1.15 -13.94 -1.45
C PHE A 29 -2.38 -13.24 -2.01
N CYS A 30 -2.63 -13.34 -3.32
CA CYS A 30 -3.80 -12.76 -3.98
C CYS A 30 -5.12 -13.27 -3.39
N LEU A 31 -5.19 -14.55 -3.00
CA LEU A 31 -6.37 -15.12 -2.38
C LEU A 31 -6.63 -14.53 -0.98
N ILE A 32 -5.57 -14.34 -0.18
CA ILE A 32 -5.66 -13.83 1.19
C ILE A 32 -5.94 -12.32 1.20
N THR A 33 -5.25 -11.56 0.35
CA THR A 33 -5.32 -10.09 0.32
C THR A 33 -6.41 -9.57 -0.62
N CYS A 34 -7.00 -10.44 -1.46
CA CYS A 34 -7.86 -10.08 -2.58
C CYS A 34 -7.21 -9.13 -3.62
N MET A 35 -5.88 -8.94 -3.55
CA MET A 35 -5.14 -8.12 -4.50
C MET A 35 -4.87 -8.90 -5.79
N LYS A 36 -5.08 -8.28 -6.96
CA LYS A 36 -4.76 -8.92 -8.25
C LYS A 36 -3.27 -8.79 -8.60
N TYR A 37 -2.77 -9.80 -9.32
CA TYR A 37 -1.40 -9.82 -9.85
C TYR A 37 -1.34 -9.59 -11.38
N VAL A 38 -2.46 -9.70 -12.10
CA VAL A 38 -2.56 -9.49 -13.55
C VAL A 38 -3.60 -8.43 -13.89
N GLY A 39 -3.28 -7.54 -14.83
CA GLY A 39 -4.17 -6.45 -15.21
C GLY A 39 -3.45 -5.28 -15.87
N SER A 40 -4.21 -4.23 -16.17
CA SER A 40 -3.69 -2.97 -16.70
C SER A 40 -3.35 -2.01 -15.57
N THR A 41 -2.17 -1.39 -15.61
CA THR A 41 -1.77 -0.32 -14.69
C THR A 41 -2.32 1.06 -15.07
N HIS A 42 -3.07 1.16 -16.17
CA HIS A 42 -3.67 2.43 -16.61
C HIS A 42 -4.75 2.90 -15.64
N LEU A 43 -4.37 3.82 -14.77
CA LEU A 43 -5.28 4.56 -13.91
C LEU A 43 -5.64 5.89 -14.57
N ARG A 44 -6.95 6.18 -14.68
CA ARG A 44 -7.40 7.56 -14.90
C ARG A 44 -7.19 8.30 -13.58
N LEU A 45 -6.14 9.11 -13.52
CA LEU A 45 -5.85 9.93 -12.35
C LEU A 45 -6.98 10.95 -12.14
N VAL A 46 -7.65 10.82 -11.00
CA VAL A 46 -8.60 11.80 -10.49
C VAL A 46 -7.98 12.41 -9.22
N GLU A 47 -8.27 13.67 -8.92
CA GLU A 47 -7.87 14.26 -7.65
C GLU A 47 -8.46 13.45 -6.48
N SER A 48 -7.61 13.09 -5.51
CA SER A 48 -8.04 12.38 -4.31
C SER A 48 -8.59 13.35 -3.26
N ARG A 49 -9.76 13.04 -2.70
CA ARG A 49 -10.32 13.84 -1.60
C ARG A 49 -9.50 13.72 -0.33
N LEU A 50 -8.79 12.59 -0.15
CA LEU A 50 -7.93 12.33 1.01
C LEU A 50 -6.77 13.34 1.06
N ILE A 51 -6.18 13.68 -0.10
CA ILE A 51 -5.13 14.68 -0.20
C ILE A 51 -5.65 16.05 0.25
N SER A 52 -6.79 16.48 -0.31
CA SER A 52 -7.39 17.77 0.03
C SER A 52 -7.82 17.87 1.49
N ARG A 53 -8.27 16.76 2.09
CA ARG A 53 -8.76 16.76 3.47
C ARG A 53 -7.64 16.69 4.51
N TYR A 54 -6.62 15.88 4.29
CA TYR A 54 -5.62 15.55 5.30
C TYR A 54 -4.22 16.11 5.02
N PHE A 55 -3.94 16.52 3.77
CA PHE A 55 -2.59 16.90 3.32
C PHE A 55 -2.53 18.23 2.56
N SER A 56 -3.59 19.03 2.61
CA SER A 56 -3.79 20.22 1.76
C SER A 56 -2.68 21.31 1.78
N PRO A 57 -1.77 21.43 2.77
CA PRO A 57 -0.63 22.35 2.66
C PRO A 57 0.67 21.72 2.11
N LEU A 58 0.73 20.41 1.84
CA LEU A 58 1.99 19.71 1.57
C LEU A 58 2.31 19.60 0.07
N LYS A 59 3.55 19.93 -0.33
CA LYS A 59 4.09 19.72 -1.71
C LYS A 59 4.43 18.25 -2.00
N GLY A 60 3.53 17.35 -1.60
CA GLY A 60 3.69 15.90 -1.64
C GLY A 60 3.61 15.28 -0.24
N VAL A 61 3.16 14.03 -0.17
CA VAL A 61 3.00 13.27 1.06
C VAL A 61 4.16 12.30 1.18
N SER A 62 4.99 12.43 2.21
CA SER A 62 5.96 11.39 2.59
C SER A 62 5.27 10.32 3.42
N ARG A 63 5.89 9.14 3.52
CA ARG A 63 5.44 8.09 4.45
C ARG A 63 5.37 8.60 5.89
N GLU A 64 6.38 9.33 6.33
CA GLU A 64 6.38 9.97 7.66
C GLU A 64 5.16 10.90 7.86
N ASN A 65 4.80 11.71 6.86
CA ASN A 65 3.62 12.56 6.95
C ASN A 65 2.31 11.75 7.04
N LEU A 66 2.25 10.61 6.34
CA LEU A 66 1.10 9.70 6.40
C LEU A 66 0.98 9.06 7.79
N GLU A 67 2.07 8.49 8.32
CA GLU A 67 2.11 7.89 9.66
C GLU A 67 1.76 8.90 10.75
N LEU A 68 2.30 10.12 10.64
CA LEU A 68 2.01 11.22 11.56
C LEU A 68 0.53 11.64 11.50
N GLN A 69 -0.06 11.68 10.30
CA GLN A 69 -1.49 11.95 10.16
C GLN A 69 -2.32 10.82 10.74
N MET A 70 -2.01 9.55 10.46
CA MET A 70 -2.76 8.42 11.02
C MET A 70 -2.67 8.34 12.55
N SER A 71 -1.55 8.76 13.14
CA SER A 71 -1.36 8.77 14.59
C SER A 71 -2.06 9.94 15.30
N ASN A 72 -2.14 11.09 14.64
CA ASN A 72 -2.67 12.32 15.23
C ASN A 72 -4.11 12.65 14.82
N ALA A 73 -4.59 12.07 13.71
CA ALA A 73 -5.92 12.35 13.21
C ALA A 73 -6.96 11.67 14.10
N ASN A 74 -7.85 12.48 14.65
CA ASN A 74 -9.12 11.97 15.15
C ASN A 74 -10.03 11.84 13.92
N PHE A 75 -9.98 10.67 13.27
CA PHE A 75 -10.81 10.40 12.10
C PHE A 75 -12.28 10.53 12.47
N ASP A 76 -12.96 11.48 11.86
CA ASP A 76 -14.42 11.67 11.94
C ASP A 76 -15.17 10.79 10.94
N ASN A 77 -14.43 10.09 10.07
CA ASN A 77 -14.93 9.12 9.12
C ASN A 77 -14.02 7.90 9.07
N ASP A 78 -14.53 6.75 9.52
CA ASP A 78 -13.82 5.47 9.52
C ASP A 78 -13.40 5.03 8.10
N ASP A 79 -14.16 5.39 7.06
CA ASP A 79 -13.80 5.10 5.66
C ASP A 79 -12.48 5.77 5.26
N ASP A 80 -12.22 6.97 5.78
CA ASP A 80 -10.98 7.71 5.48
C ASP A 80 -9.79 7.05 6.17
N ALA A 81 -9.97 6.57 7.41
CA ALA A 81 -8.95 5.83 8.15
C ALA A 81 -8.57 4.52 7.45
N VAL A 82 -9.57 3.77 6.97
CA VAL A 82 -9.34 2.52 6.22
C VAL A 82 -8.58 2.81 4.92
N LYS A 83 -8.98 3.82 4.16
CA LYS A 83 -8.33 4.17 2.90
C LYS A 83 -6.89 4.64 3.06
N LEU A 84 -6.60 5.43 4.10
CA LEU A 84 -5.23 5.83 4.42
C LEU A 84 -4.37 4.65 4.86
N SER A 85 -4.94 3.70 5.61
CA SER A 85 -4.28 2.44 5.96
C SER A 85 -3.97 1.58 4.73
N LEU A 86 -4.86 1.55 3.74
CA LEU A 86 -4.59 0.88 2.46
C LEU A 86 -3.41 1.53 1.73
N VAL A 87 -3.34 2.86 1.71
CA VAL A 87 -2.16 3.57 1.16
C VAL A 87 -0.89 3.17 1.91
N ASP A 88 -0.91 3.13 3.24
CA ASP A 88 0.26 2.75 4.04
C ASP A 88 0.71 1.30 3.79
N ILE A 89 -0.24 0.37 3.65
CA ILE A 89 0.04 -1.04 3.32
C ILE A 89 0.75 -1.19 1.96
N ILE A 90 0.41 -0.37 0.96
CA ILE A 90 1.14 -0.36 -0.32
C ILE A 90 2.63 -0.05 -0.11
N PHE A 91 3.00 0.75 0.89
CA PHE A 91 4.40 1.06 1.18
C PHE A 91 5.05 0.07 2.13
N CYS A 92 4.28 -0.80 2.79
CA CYS A 92 4.81 -1.84 3.67
C CYS A 92 5.23 -3.11 2.92
N ILE A 93 4.65 -3.40 1.75
CA ILE A 93 4.81 -4.70 1.06
C ILE A 93 5.90 -4.69 -0.04
N PRO A 94 5.99 -3.70 -0.95
CA PRO A 94 6.96 -3.70 -2.06
C PRO A 94 7.99 -2.55 -2.06
N LEU A 95 7.75 -1.43 -1.37
CA LEU A 95 8.58 -0.21 -1.48
C LEU A 95 9.47 -0.05 -0.24
N SER A 96 10.77 -0.25 -0.45
CA SER A 96 11.89 -0.02 0.49
C SER A 96 11.58 0.94 1.66
N ASN A 97 11.96 0.50 2.87
CA ASN A 97 11.70 1.07 4.19
C ASN A 97 12.26 2.50 4.47
N ALA A 98 12.55 3.29 3.44
CA ALA A 98 13.03 4.66 3.59
C ALA A 98 11.86 5.61 3.90
N SER A 99 11.80 6.11 5.12
CA SER A 99 10.78 7.04 5.63
C SER A 99 10.65 8.36 4.84
N SER A 100 11.67 8.72 4.06
CA SER A 100 11.71 9.91 3.22
C SER A 100 11.13 9.72 1.80
N VAL A 101 10.67 8.51 1.45
CA VAL A 101 10.06 8.25 0.14
C VAL A 101 8.75 9.03 0.02
N LYS A 102 8.65 9.79 -1.07
CA LYS A 102 7.41 10.47 -1.45
C LYS A 102 6.44 9.45 -2.03
N ILE A 103 5.23 9.45 -1.49
CA ILE A 103 4.12 8.65 -2.00
C ILE A 103 3.62 9.29 -3.29
N ASP A 104 3.53 8.49 -4.35
CA ASP A 104 2.86 8.90 -5.58
C ASP A 104 1.38 9.13 -5.30
N LEU A 105 0.89 10.34 -5.63
CA LEU A 105 -0.47 10.77 -5.32
C LEU A 105 -1.53 9.86 -5.96
N LYS A 106 -1.18 9.13 -7.01
CA LYS A 106 -2.06 8.13 -7.63
C LYS A 106 -2.56 7.08 -6.65
N PHE A 107 -1.77 6.73 -5.62
CA PHE A 107 -2.17 5.70 -4.65
C PHE A 107 -3.29 6.17 -3.73
N PHE A 108 -3.35 7.47 -3.42
CA PHE A 108 -4.49 8.06 -2.71
C PHE A 108 -5.75 8.06 -3.59
N ALA A 109 -5.61 8.40 -4.88
CA ALA A 109 -6.72 8.35 -5.82
C ALA A 109 -7.23 6.91 -6.03
N LEU A 110 -6.32 5.94 -6.00
CA LEU A 110 -6.65 4.52 -6.06
C LEU A 110 -7.39 4.06 -4.80
N ALA A 111 -6.93 4.45 -3.60
CA ALA A 111 -7.61 4.13 -2.34
C ALA A 111 -9.01 4.77 -2.23
N ASP A 112 -9.22 5.93 -2.84
CA ASP A 112 -10.57 6.53 -2.95
C ASP A 112 -11.55 5.70 -3.81
N ASN A 113 -11.04 4.84 -4.70
CA ASN A 113 -11.82 3.94 -5.56
C ASN A 113 -11.44 2.47 -5.31
N LEU A 114 -12.10 1.84 -4.33
CA LEU A 114 -11.81 0.47 -3.91
C LEU A 114 -11.98 -0.57 -5.04
N ASP A 115 -12.90 -0.35 -5.99
CA ASP A 115 -13.04 -1.24 -7.15
C ASP A 115 -11.78 -1.21 -8.01
N ALA A 116 -11.27 0.00 -8.31
CA ALA A 116 -10.02 0.18 -9.04
C ALA A 116 -8.80 -0.33 -8.25
N PHE A 117 -8.79 -0.16 -6.93
CA PHE A 117 -7.74 -0.67 -6.04
C PHE A 117 -7.65 -2.19 -6.10
N ASN A 118 -8.78 -2.88 -5.99
CA ASN A 118 -8.85 -4.34 -6.05
C ASN A 118 -8.51 -4.87 -7.45
N ASP A 119 -8.80 -4.10 -8.49
CA ASP A 119 -8.48 -4.44 -9.87
C ASP A 119 -7.03 -4.13 -10.29
N PHE A 120 -6.29 -3.38 -9.47
CA PHE A 120 -4.92 -2.98 -9.79
C PHE A 120 -3.95 -4.18 -9.75
N PRO A 121 -3.03 -4.32 -10.74
CA PRO A 121 -2.06 -5.41 -10.76
C PRO A 121 -0.86 -5.07 -9.86
N TRP A 122 -0.92 -5.49 -8.60
CA TRP A 122 0.05 -5.12 -7.56
C TRP A 122 1.44 -5.74 -7.74
N ASP A 123 1.55 -6.84 -8.49
CA ASP A 123 2.81 -7.52 -8.84
C ASP A 123 3.75 -6.68 -9.72
N VAL A 124 3.22 -5.65 -10.39
CA VAL A 124 4.04 -4.73 -11.20
C VAL A 124 4.89 -3.78 -10.34
N LEU A 125 4.60 -3.71 -9.02
CA LEU A 125 5.33 -2.86 -8.08
C LEU A 125 6.36 -3.63 -7.24
N SER A 126 6.38 -4.96 -7.29
CA SER A 126 7.34 -5.84 -6.60
C SER A 126 8.62 -6.09 -7.37
#